data_AF-A0A3P2EHN9-F1
#
_entry.id   AF-A0A3P2EHN9-F1
#
_cell.length_a   1.000
_cell.length_b   1.000
_cell.length_c   1.000
_cell.angle_alpha   90.00
_cell.angle_beta   90.00
_cell.angle_gamma   90.00
#
_symmetry.space_group_name_H-M   'P 1'
#
loop_
_entity.id
_entity.type
_entity.pdbx_description
1 polymer ?
#
loop_
_entity_poly.entity_id
_entity_poly.type
_entity_poly.pdbx_seq_one_letter_code
_entity_poly.pdbx_strand_id
1 'polypeptide(L)' 'MSRTPYTRLRIEGFRKAEASLRLEGMDPSGTPLYESVKARIISGDLTYEQGRSEILHTTQK' A
#
# COMPACT_ATOMS: atom_id res chain seq x y z
N MET A 1 -12.21 3.16 17.31
CA MET A 1 -12.18 3.71 15.94
C MET A 1 -13.05 2.83 15.04
N SER A 2 -14.17 3.35 14.54
CA SER A 2 -15.03 2.63 13.60
C SER A 2 -14.26 2.40 12.30
N ARG A 3 -14.13 1.14 11.88
CA ARG A 3 -13.58 0.79 10.57
C ARG A 3 -14.53 1.37 9.53
N THR A 4 -14.16 2.48 8.90
CA THR A 4 -14.98 3.09 7.86
C THR A 4 -15.11 2.13 6.68
N PRO A 5 -16.20 2.15 5.90
CA PRO A 5 -16.36 1.31 4.71
C PRO A 5 -15.16 1.41 3.75
N TYR A 6 -14.50 2.56 3.71
CA TYR A 6 -13.31 2.83 2.90
C TYR A 6 -12.08 2.01 3.31
N THR A 7 -11.91 1.70 4.60
CA THR A 7 -10.79 0.88 5.07
C THR A 7 -10.84 -0.53 4.45
N ARG A 8 -12.03 -1.15 4.36
CA ARG A 8 -12.18 -2.47 3.74
C ARG A 8 -11.85 -2.45 2.25
N LEU A 9 -12.34 -1.44 1.53
CA LEU A 9 -12.06 -1.26 0.10
C LEU A 9 -10.56 -1.11 -0.16
N ARG A 10 -9.85 -0.35 0.68
CA ARG A 10 -8.39 -0.17 0.55
C ARG A 10 -7.62 -1.46 0.84
N ILE A 11 -7.98 -2.18 1.90
CA ILE A 11 -7.38 -3.49 2.21
C ILE A 11 -7.54 -4.46 1.04
N GLU A 12 -8.74 -4.54 0.47
CA GLU A 12 -9.01 -5.42 -0.66
C GLU A 12 -8.26 -4.99 -1.92
N GLY A 13 -8.17 -3.68 -2.19
CA GLY A 13 -7.38 -3.13 -3.28
C GLY A 13 -5.90 -3.51 -3.20
N PHE A 14 -5.28 -3.34 -2.02
CA PHE A 14 -3.89 -3.76 -1.79
C PHE A 14 -3.72 -5.27 -1.96
N ARG A 15 -4.61 -6.08 -1.37
CA ARG A 15 -4.54 -7.54 -1.48
C ARG A 15 -4.57 -8.00 -2.94
N LYS A 16 -5.44 -7.41 -3.77
CA LYS A 16 -5.54 -7.74 -5.20
C LYS A 16 -4.28 -7.33 -5.96
N ALA A 17 -3.81 -6.10 -5.77
CA ALA A 17 -2.61 -5.60 -6.44
C ALA A 17 -1.35 -6.42 -6.10
N GLU A 18 -1.15 -6.74 -4.82
CA GLU A 18 -0.03 -7.59 -4.39
C GLU A 18 -0.14 -9.01 -4.93
N ALA A 19 -1.34 -9.59 -4.99
CA ALA A 19 -1.53 -10.90 -5.61
C ALA A 19 -1.16 -10.87 -7.10
N SER A 20 -1.56 -9.82 -7.82
CA SER A 20 -1.16 -9.63 -9.23
C SER A 20 0.36 -9.53 -9.39
N LEU A 21 1.04 -8.75 -8.55
CA LEU A 21 2.51 -8.65 -8.61
C LEU A 21 3.21 -9.98 -8.32
N ARG A 22 2.69 -10.77 -7.36
CA ARG A 22 3.26 -12.10 -7.05
C ARG A 22 3.16 -13.07 -8.21
N LEU A 23 2.11 -12.97 -9.04
CA LEU A 23 2.01 -13.77 -10.27
C LEU A 23 3.10 -13.42 -11.29
N GLU A 24 3.56 -12.16 -11.29
CA GLU A 24 4.69 -11.69 -12.11
C GLU A 24 6.06 -11.93 -11.44
N GLY A 25 6.10 -12.66 -10.32
CA GLY A 25 7.32 -12.94 -9.57
C GLY A 25 7.84 -11.77 -8.72
N MET A 26 7.02 -10.74 -8.50
CA MET A 26 7.36 -9.58 -7.66
C MET A 26 6.57 -9.61 -6.35
N ASP A 27 7.24 -9.39 -5.21
CA ASP A 27 6.53 -9.22 -3.93
C ASP A 27 7.03 -7.97 -3.21
N PRO A 28 6.25 -6.86 -3.22
CA PRO A 28 6.62 -5.66 -2.48
C PRO A 28 6.36 -5.81 -0.96
N SER A 29 5.61 -6.85 -0.55
CA SER A 29 5.28 -7.07 0.85
C SER A 29 6.50 -7.47 1.67
N GLY A 30 6.49 -7.12 2.96
CA GLY A 30 7.58 -7.42 3.87
C GLY A 30 8.73 -6.40 3.88
N THR A 31 8.72 -5.38 3.00
CA THR A 31 9.64 -4.25 3.17
C THR A 31 9.08 -3.26 4.20
N PRO A 32 9.88 -2.77 5.18
CA PRO A 32 9.39 -1.87 6.22
C PRO A 32 8.74 -0.58 5.69
N LEU A 33 9.28 -0.05 4.59
CA LEU A 33 8.76 1.14 3.94
C LEU A 33 7.38 0.88 3.32
N TYR A 34 7.24 -0.17 2.52
CA TYR A 34 5.98 -0.50 1.85
C TYR A 34 4.87 -0.77 2.87
N GLU A 35 5.15 -1.57 3.90
CA GLU A 35 4.16 -1.91 4.93
C GLU A 35 3.72 -0.66 5.71
N SER A 36 4.64 0.25 6.03
CA SER A 36 4.32 1.53 6.69
C SER A 36 3.42 2.42 5.83
N VAL A 37 3.76 2.60 4.55
CA VAL A 37 2.98 3.41 3.62
C VAL A 37 1.59 2.79 3.39
N LYS A 38 1.52 1.47 3.18
CA LYS A 38 0.26 0.72 3.03
C LYS A 38 -0.64 0.89 4.24
N ALA A 39 -0.11 0.76 5.46
CA ALA A 39 -0.88 0.94 6.70
C ALA A 39 -1.49 2.34 6.79
N ARG A 40 -0.71 3.38 6.46
CA ARG A 40 -1.15 4.79 6.47
C ARG A 40 -2.19 5.11 5.38
N ILE A 41 -2.09 4.47 4.22
CA ILE A 41 -3.14 4.59 3.19
C ILE A 41 -4.42 3.88 3.67
N ILE A 42 -4.32 2.70 4.29
CA ILE A 42 -5.48 1.95 4.78
C ILE A 42 -6.20 2.70 5.91
N SER A 43 -5.46 3.33 6.83
CA SER A 43 -6.03 4.17 7.90
C SER A 43 -6.64 5.47 7.37
N GLY A 44 -6.11 5.96 6.24
CA GLY A 44 -6.50 7.24 5.63
C GLY A 44 -5.70 8.44 6.09
N ASP A 45 -4.58 8.19 6.77
CA ASP A 45 -3.58 9.22 7.08
C ASP A 45 -2.81 9.67 5.82
N LEU A 46 -2.81 8.83 4.77
CA LEU A 46 -2.27 9.15 3.45
C LEU A 46 -3.28 8.92 2.34
N THR A 47 -3.19 9.76 1.30
CA THR A 47 -3.77 9.47 0.00
C THR A 47 -2.88 8.51 -0.80
N TYR A 48 -3.44 7.87 -1.82
CA TYR A 48 -2.69 6.97 -2.71
C TYR A 48 -1.50 7.68 -3.39
N GLU A 49 -1.71 8.88 -3.92
CA GLU A 49 -0.66 9.63 -4.62
C GLU A 49 0.49 10.03 -3.68
N GLN A 50 0.17 10.40 -2.43
CA GLN A 50 1.21 10.70 -1.44
C GLN A 50 2.04 9.47 -1.10
N GLY A 51 1.41 8.32 -0.83
CA GLY A 51 2.17 7.09 -0.54
C GLY A 51 2.97 6.59 -1.74
N ARG A 52 2.45 6.76 -2.96
CA ARG A 52 3.20 6.46 -4.19
C ARG A 52 4.44 7.34 -4.32
N SER A 53 4.34 8.63 -4.01
CA SER A 53 5.47 9.55 -3.99
C SER A 53 6.52 9.13 -2.96
N GLU A 54 6.10 8.74 -1.75
CA GLU A 54 7.01 8.24 -0.70
C GLU A 54 7.79 7.00 -1.16
N ILE A 55 7.13 6.03 -1.81
CA ILE A 55 7.79 4.83 -2.33
C ILE A 55 8.76 5.19 -3.47
N LEU A 56 8.32 5.97 -4.46
CA LEU A 56 9.13 6.34 -5.63
C LEU A 56 10.39 7.14 -5.28
N HIS A 57 10.33 7.97 -4.24
CA HIS A 57 11.48 8.74 -3.79
C HIS A 57 12.63 7.84 -3.32
N THR A 58 12.31 6.65 -2.80
CA THR A 58 13.34 5.71 -2.29
C THR A 58 14.00 4.88 -3.38
N THR A 59 13.37 4.73 -4.55
CA THR A 59 13.90 3.96 -5.69
C THR A 59 14.80 4.80 -6.62
N GLN A 60 14.85 6.13 -6.47
CA GLN A 60 15.66 7.03 -7.33
C GLN A 60 17.06 7.33 -6.79
N LYS A 61 17.71 6.37 -6.10
CA LYS A 61 19.09 6.52 -5.60
C LYS A 61 20.05 5.55 -6.27
#